data_AF-A0A1H0M5K7-F1
#
_entry.id   AF-A0A1H0M5K7-F1
#
_cell.length_a   1.000
_cell.length_b   1.000
_cell.length_c   1.000
_cell.angle_alpha   90.00
_cell.angle_beta   90.00
_cell.angle_gamma   90.00
#
_symmetry.space_group_name_H-M   'P 1'
#
loop_
_entity.id
_entity.type
_entity.pdbx_description
1 polymer ?
#
loop_
_entity_poly.entity_id
_entity_poly.type
_entity_poly.pdbx_seq_one_letter_code
_entity_poly.pdbx_strand_id
1 'polypeptide(L)'
;MTEQTNDPVFITRLLSALFFDRRGTINPAGGVQIFCMGEVAVLFSLLGPGFYENVAEKGLEAFQQQGLKYVYASVSDAHLRLMRGKLSKVDVAFQFKNRTGGHLLNWVLITARADGPKT
;
A
#
# COMPACT_ATOMS: atom_id res chain seq x y z
N MET A 1 -13.96 -9.09 -28.92
CA MET A 1 -13.07 -8.00 -28.45
C MET A 1 -13.89 -7.15 -27.51
N THR A 2 -13.62 -7.21 -26.21
CA THR A 2 -14.29 -6.34 -25.22
C THR A 2 -13.52 -5.02 -25.16
N GLU A 3 -14.20 -3.93 -25.46
CA GLU A 3 -13.69 -2.57 -25.24
C GLU A 3 -13.32 -2.43 -23.76
N GLN A 4 -12.04 -2.18 -23.49
CA GLN A 4 -11.65 -1.60 -22.20
C GLN A 4 -12.14 -0.15 -22.21
N THR A 5 -13.28 0.09 -21.57
CA THR A 5 -13.67 1.43 -21.16
C THR A 5 -12.59 1.96 -20.24
N ASN A 6 -11.75 2.87 -20.75
CA ASN A 6 -10.84 3.67 -19.95
C ASN A 6 -11.68 4.70 -19.19
N ASP A 7 -12.32 4.27 -18.11
CA ASP A 7 -12.93 5.21 -17.17
C ASP A 7 -11.82 6.15 -16.67
N PRO A 8 -12.04 7.48 -16.69
CA PRO A 8 -11.05 8.40 -16.20
C PRO A 8 -10.76 8.07 -14.73
N VAL A 9 -9.48 7.81 -14.46
CA VAL A 9 -8.94 7.69 -13.10
C VAL A 9 -9.06 9.06 -12.43
N PHE A 10 -10.17 9.32 -11.76
CA PHE A 10 -10.37 10.56 -11.01
C PHE A 10 -9.60 10.49 -9.69
N ILE A 11 -8.45 11.18 -9.66
CA ILE A 11 -7.74 11.45 -8.41
C ILE A 11 -8.62 12.42 -7.61
N THR A 12 -9.18 11.95 -6.50
CA THR A 12 -10.07 12.75 -5.65
C THR A 12 -9.29 13.59 -4.63
N ARG A 13 -8.10 13.12 -4.22
CA ARG A 13 -7.25 13.79 -3.22
C ARG A 13 -5.81 13.29 -3.31
N LEU A 14 -4.84 14.14 -3.02
CA LEU A 14 -3.43 13.78 -2.82
C LEU A 14 -3.08 13.86 -1.33
N LEU A 15 -2.42 12.83 -0.79
CA LEU A 15 -1.88 12.81 0.57
C LEU A 15 -0.36 12.58 0.51
N SER A 16 0.36 13.09 1.51
CA SER A 16 1.78 12.83 1.69
C SER A 16 1.99 12.16 3.04
N ALA A 17 2.68 11.02 3.05
CA ALA A 17 3.10 10.34 4.27
C ALA A 17 4.63 10.36 4.38
N LEU A 18 5.15 10.68 5.56
CA LEU A 18 6.57 10.58 5.88
C LEU A 18 6.83 9.25 6.60
N PHE A 19 7.90 8.58 6.20
CA PHE A 19 8.41 7.40 6.88
C PHE A 19 9.67 7.76 7.64
N PHE A 20 9.79 7.22 8.85
CA PHE A 20 10.95 7.39 9.70
C PHE A 20 11.66 6.03 9.80
N ASP A 21 12.99 6.03 9.79
CA ASP A 21 13.79 4.80 9.89
C ASP A 21 13.56 4.06 11.20
N ARG A 22 13.17 4.80 12.25
CA ARG A 22 12.97 4.30 13.61
C ARG A 22 11.83 5.05 14.28
N ARG A 23 11.14 4.38 15.19
CA ARG A 23 10.12 5.00 16.04
C ARG A 23 10.72 6.14 16.88
N GLY A 24 10.08 7.32 16.86
CA GLY A 24 10.49 8.49 17.65
C GLY A 24 11.58 9.36 17.02
N THR A 25 12.05 9.02 15.81
CA THR A 25 12.96 9.89 15.06
C THR A 25 12.19 11.06 14.44
N ILE A 26 12.81 12.26 14.45
CA ILE A 26 12.27 13.46 13.80
C ILE A 26 12.73 13.64 12.35
N ASN A 27 13.78 12.92 11.94
CA ASN A 27 14.32 12.95 10.58
C ASN A 27 13.62 11.91 9.70
N PRO A 28 12.82 12.32 8.70
CA PRO A 28 12.19 11.37 7.80
C PRO A 28 13.25 10.64 6.98
N ALA A 29 13.15 9.32 6.95
CA ALA A 29 13.95 8.44 6.09
C ALA A 29 13.46 8.44 4.64
N GLY A 30 12.20 8.84 4.44
CA GLY A 30 11.61 8.97 3.12
C GLY A 30 10.20 9.55 3.21
N GLY A 31 9.59 9.73 2.05
CA GLY A 31 8.19 10.12 1.93
C GLY A 31 7.54 9.40 0.76
N VAL A 32 6.23 9.24 0.82
CA VAL A 32 5.42 8.72 -0.28
C VAL A 32 4.25 9.66 -0.56
N GLN A 33 4.02 9.90 -1.85
CA GLN A 33 2.79 10.52 -2.33
C GLN A 33 1.74 9.41 -2.53
N ILE A 34 0.56 9.64 -1.96
CA ILE A 34 -0.57 8.73 -1.98
C ILE A 34 -1.69 9.40 -2.79
N PHE A 35 -2.08 8.78 -3.89
CA PHE A 35 -3.20 9.24 -4.70
C PHE A 35 -4.47 8.55 -4.19
N CYS A 36 -5.47 9.32 -3.79
CA CYS A 36 -6.77 8.77 -3.40
C CYS A 36 -7.68 8.73 -4.63
N MET A 37 -8.32 7.59 -4.85
CA MET A 37 -9.34 7.37 -5.89
C MET A 37 -10.54 6.72 -5.23
N GLY A 38 -11.52 7.55 -4.82
CA GLY A 38 -12.61 7.08 -3.97
C GLY A 38 -12.07 6.48 -2.66
N GLU A 39 -12.33 5.19 -2.43
CA GLU A 39 -11.90 4.44 -1.24
C GLU A 39 -10.53 3.75 -1.38
N VAL A 40 -9.81 4.00 -2.49
CA VAL A 40 -8.52 3.37 -2.80
C VAL A 40 -7.38 4.37 -2.63
N ALA A 41 -6.33 3.99 -1.89
CA ALA A 41 -5.05 4.69 -1.85
C ALA A 41 -4.07 4.04 -2.84
N VAL A 42 -3.46 4.82 -3.74
CA VAL A 42 -2.49 4.35 -4.74
C VAL A 42 -1.08 4.83 -4.39
N LEU A 43 -0.13 3.91 -4.24
CA LEU A 43 1.27 4.16 -3.89
C LEU A 43 2.22 3.58 -4.95
N PHE A 44 3.03 4.42 -5.59
CA PHE A 44 3.90 4.00 -6.70
C PHE A 44 5.21 3.33 -6.27
N SER A 45 5.58 3.39 -4.99
CA SER A 45 6.72 2.64 -4.49
C SER A 45 6.63 2.51 -2.99
N LEU A 46 6.38 1.29 -2.53
CA LEU A 46 6.22 1.02 -1.11
C LEU A 46 7.53 0.46 -0.55
N LEU A 47 8.33 1.36 0.02
CA LEU A 47 9.69 1.09 0.51
C LEU A 47 9.83 1.56 1.96
N GLY A 48 10.62 0.83 2.74
CA GLY A 48 11.08 1.24 4.06
C GLY A 48 10.50 0.45 5.23
N PRO A 49 11.32 0.12 6.26
CA PRO A 49 10.93 -0.72 7.39
C PRO A 49 9.76 -0.15 8.21
N GLY A 50 9.70 1.18 8.36
CA GLY A 50 8.66 1.86 9.14
C GLY A 50 7.23 1.61 8.62
N PHE A 51 7.04 1.44 7.30
CA PHE A 51 5.73 1.02 6.78
C PHE A 51 5.38 -0.40 7.23
N TYR A 52 6.31 -1.34 7.09
CA TYR A 52 6.07 -2.74 7.44
C TYR A 52 5.76 -2.89 8.93
N GLU A 53 6.49 -2.18 9.79
CA GLU A 53 6.24 -2.15 11.23
C GLU A 53 4.85 -1.61 11.53
N ASN A 54 4.47 -0.49 10.91
CA ASN A 54 3.17 0.13 11.14
C ASN A 54 2.02 -0.76 10.66
N VAL A 55 2.12 -1.33 9.45
CA VAL A 55 1.07 -2.24 8.93
C VAL A 55 1.02 -3.56 9.69
N ALA A 56 2.16 -4.07 10.18
CA ALA A 56 2.16 -5.25 11.05
C ALA A 56 1.46 -4.96 12.39
N GLU A 57 1.69 -3.80 13.00
CA GLU A 57 1.13 -3.41 14.29
C GLU A 57 -0.33 -2.97 14.20
N LYS A 58 -0.70 -2.17 13.18
CA LYS A 58 -1.97 -1.44 13.10
C LYS A 58 -2.79 -1.74 11.83
N GLY A 59 -2.32 -2.65 10.97
CA GLY A 59 -3.00 -2.95 9.71
C GLY A 59 -3.14 -1.72 8.82
N LEU A 60 -4.38 -1.42 8.43
CA LEU A 60 -4.72 -0.24 7.61
C LEU A 60 -5.48 0.85 8.38
N GLU A 61 -5.44 0.87 9.72
CA GLU A 61 -6.21 1.82 10.54
C GLU A 61 -6.01 3.29 10.12
N ALA A 62 -4.77 3.70 9.84
CA ALA A 62 -4.46 5.06 9.41
C ALA A 62 -5.11 5.43 8.05
N PHE A 63 -5.25 4.46 7.15
CA PHE A 63 -5.94 4.64 5.87
C PHE A 63 -7.46 4.68 6.08
N GLN A 64 -7.99 3.82 6.95
CA GLN A 64 -9.42 3.74 7.24
C GLN A 64 -9.96 5.01 7.90
N GLN A 65 -9.17 5.64 8.79
CA GLN A 65 -9.49 6.95 9.38
C GLN A 65 -9.62 8.06 8.31
N GLN A 66 -9.04 7.86 7.13
CA GLN A 66 -9.11 8.78 5.99
C GLN A 66 -10.19 8.38 4.97
N GLY A 67 -11.04 7.40 5.29
CA GLY A 67 -12.07 6.86 4.40
C GLY A 67 -11.54 5.87 3.35
N LEU A 68 -10.30 5.42 3.48
CA LEU A 68 -9.66 4.53 2.51
C LEU A 68 -9.74 3.09 3.02
N LYS A 69 -10.29 2.19 2.19
CA LYS A 69 -10.46 0.77 2.53
C LYS A 69 -9.40 -0.12 1.89
N TYR A 70 -8.82 0.34 0.79
CA TYR A 70 -7.91 -0.44 -0.04
C TYR A 70 -6.62 0.33 -0.25
N VAL A 71 -5.51 -0.39 -0.24
CA VAL A 71 -4.21 0.16 -0.66
C VAL A 71 -3.74 -0.60 -1.89
N TYR A 72 -3.58 0.13 -2.98
CA TYR A 72 -3.03 -0.36 -4.23
C TYR A 72 -1.60 0.13 -4.38
N ALA A 73 -0.63 -0.78 -4.44
CA ALA A 73 0.77 -0.40 -4.36
C ALA A 73 1.67 -1.19 -5.29
N SER A 74 2.70 -0.55 -5.83
CA SER A 74 3.80 -1.25 -6.49
C SER A 74 4.94 -1.56 -5.53
N VAL A 75 5.37 -2.82 -5.53
CA VAL A 75 6.43 -3.37 -4.66
C VAL A 75 7.42 -4.22 -5.47
N SER A 76 8.67 -4.30 -5.03
CA SER A 76 9.62 -5.26 -5.62
C SER A 76 9.26 -6.71 -5.28
N ASP A 77 9.83 -7.69 -6.00
CA ASP A 77 9.68 -9.12 -5.69
C ASP A 77 10.10 -9.46 -4.24
N ALA A 78 11.17 -8.83 -3.75
CA ALA A 78 11.64 -9.03 -2.37
C ALA A 78 10.61 -8.54 -1.35
N HIS A 79 10.01 -7.38 -1.60
CA HIS A 79 8.97 -6.81 -0.73
C HIS A 79 7.68 -7.64 -0.76
N LEU A 80 7.26 -8.14 -1.93
CA LEU A 80 6.09 -9.02 -2.04
C LEU A 80 6.24 -10.28 -1.16
N ARG A 81 7.44 -10.90 -1.15
CA ARG A 81 7.73 -12.06 -0.29
C ARG A 81 7.67 -11.71 1.19
N LEU A 82 8.23 -10.56 1.58
CA LEU A 82 8.19 -10.08 2.96
C LEU A 82 6.75 -9.80 3.43
N MET A 83 5.94 -9.15 2.60
CA MET A 83 4.54 -8.83 2.91
C MET A 83 3.73 -10.09 3.23
N ARG A 84 3.86 -11.12 2.40
CA ARG A 84 3.16 -12.41 2.58
C ARG A 84 3.57 -13.15 3.86
N GLY A 85 4.82 -12.97 4.30
CA GLY A 85 5.35 -13.66 5.48
C GLY A 85 5.16 -12.91 6.80
N LYS A 86 4.94 -11.58 6.79
CA LYS A 86 5.03 -10.75 8.01
C LYS A 86 3.77 -9.99 8.39
N LEU A 87 2.84 -9.78 7.46
CA LEU A 87 1.70 -8.91 7.71
C LEU A 87 0.46 -9.73 8.10
N SER A 88 0.27 -9.94 9.41
CA SER A 88 -0.84 -10.76 9.95
C SER A 88 -2.20 -10.06 9.96
N LYS A 89 -2.23 -8.72 9.85
CA LYS A 89 -3.44 -7.89 9.93
C LYS A 89 -4.02 -7.50 8.56
N VAL A 90 -3.36 -7.86 7.46
CA VAL A 90 -3.79 -7.50 6.11
C VAL A 90 -3.65 -8.68 5.16
N ASP A 91 -4.49 -8.70 4.14
CA ASP A 91 -4.35 -9.59 3.00
C ASP A 91 -3.68 -8.86 1.84
N VAL A 92 -2.88 -9.60 1.07
CA VAL A 92 -2.09 -9.06 -0.04
C VAL A 92 -2.35 -9.90 -1.29
N ALA A 93 -3.16 -9.36 -2.20
CA ALA A 93 -3.49 -9.98 -3.47
C ALA A 93 -2.61 -9.40 -4.59
N PHE A 94 -1.87 -10.26 -5.27
CA PHE A 94 -1.14 -9.88 -6.48
C PHE A 94 -2.12 -9.55 -7.60
N GLN A 95 -1.87 -8.45 -8.32
CA GLN A 95 -2.68 -8.04 -9.48
C GLN A 95 -1.92 -8.29 -10.79
N PHE A 96 -0.81 -7.59 -11.01
CA PHE A 96 0.02 -7.75 -12.21
C PHE A 96 1.46 -7.28 -12.01
N LYS A 97 2.32 -7.59 -12.99
CA LYS A 97 3.72 -7.11 -13.06
C LYS A 97 3.85 -5.94 -14.01
N ASN A 98 4.66 -4.95 -13.66
CA ASN A 98 5.03 -3.83 -14.52
C ASN A 98 6.54 -3.53 -14.42
N ARG A 99 7.07 -2.80 -15.40
CA ARG A 99 8.43 -2.23 -15.34
C ARG A 99 8.36 -0.71 -15.24
N THR A 100 8.98 -0.16 -14.22
CA THR A 100 9.11 1.29 -14.03
C THR A 100 10.59 1.62 -13.87
N GLY A 101 11.13 2.49 -14.73
CA GLY A 101 12.54 2.88 -14.67
C GLY A 101 13.53 1.70 -14.78
N GLY A 102 13.17 0.65 -15.53
CA GLY A 102 13.99 -0.56 -15.68
C GLY A 102 13.81 -1.61 -14.57
N HIS A 103 13.18 -1.26 -13.44
CA HIS A 103 12.92 -2.16 -12.33
C HIS A 103 11.60 -2.92 -12.49
N LEU A 104 11.63 -4.24 -12.21
CA LEU A 104 10.41 -5.05 -12.17
C LEU A 104 9.67 -4.81 -10.85
N LEU A 105 8.42 -4.36 -10.95
CA LEU A 105 7.54 -4.11 -9.83
C LEU A 105 6.27 -4.97 -9.95
N ASN A 106 5.76 -5.42 -8.82
CA ASN A 106 4.48 -6.10 -8.69
C ASN A 106 3.47 -5.12 -8.13
N TRP A 107 2.34 -4.99 -8.80
CA TRP A 107 1.20 -4.31 -8.25
C TRP A 107 0.41 -5.26 -7.36
N VAL A 108 0.12 -4.79 -6.14
CA VAL A 108 -0.62 -5.52 -5.13
C VAL A 108 -1.80 -4.71 -4.64
N LEU A 109 -2.89 -5.42 -4.34
CA LEU A 109 -4.00 -4.91 -3.57
C LEU A 109 -3.83 -5.40 -2.13
N ILE A 110 -3.87 -4.45 -1.19
CA ILE A 110 -3.77 -4.71 0.24
C ILE A 110 -5.11 -4.33 0.87
N THR A 111 -5.69 -5.27 1.62
CA THR A 111 -6.95 -5.08 2.33
C THR A 111 -6.77 -5.40 3.80
N ALA A 112 -7.51 -4.73 4.68
CA ALA A 112 -7.59 -5.18 6.06
C ALA A 112 -8.17 -6.59 6.07
N ARG A 113 -7.58 -7.51 6.86
CA ARG A 113 -8.27 -8.76 7.17
C ARG A 113 -9.53 -8.39 7.94
N ALA A 114 -10.66 -8.95 7.54
CA ALA A 114 -11.80 -8.95 8.44
C ALA A 114 -11.31 -9.59 9.75
N ASP A 115 -11.54 -8.92 10.89
CA ASP A 115 -11.24 -9.52 12.20
C ASP A 115 -11.93 -10.88 12.24
N GLY A 116 -11.14 -11.95 12.06
CA GLY A 116 -11.64 -13.30 12.22
C GLY A 116 -12.20 -13.45 13.62
N PRO A 117 -13.18 -14.34 13.85
CA PRO A 117 -13.78 -14.49 15.16
C PRO A 117 -12.67 -14.72 16.20
N LYS A 118 -12.69 -13.91 17.26
CA LYS A 118 -11.88 -14.19 18.46
C LYS A 118 -12.35 -15.53 18.99
N THR A 119 -11.56 -16.57 18.76
CA THR A 119 -11.67 -17.84 19.48
C THR A 119 -11.32 -17.62 20.94
#